data_AF-A0AA36N5A8-F1
#
_entry.id   AF-A0AA36N5A8-F1
#
_cell.length_a   1.000
_cell.length_b   1.000
_cell.length_c   1.000
_cell.angle_alpha   90.00
_cell.angle_beta   90.00
_cell.angle_gamma   90.00
#
_symmetry.space_group_name_H-M   'P 1'
#
loop_
_entity.id
_entity.type
_entity.pdbx_description
1 polymer ?
#
loop_
_entity_poly.entity_id
_entity_poly.type
_entity_poly.pdbx_seq_one_letter_code
_entity_poly.pdbx_strand_id
1 'polypeptide(L)'
;MVLLALGESTEKEPGPEAEAEAEECAICFEPGTFVDLPCSCVIKYCTACWDRALATSVTVRGRAQCPSCRAAFKVDFDTASASLVFSKDPLGTAACDWRSQLYEKVRHVQIRLLRGFGASTESQSPSCGRCSLQPHCVCGAELEHISSRSRILRLLEDMDPGWRARIGSADEMVERLLDSSLVTCDLCDKVAIRSKGLWTCKNGPHTVMHPAAYDVCESCFEKYSGVHLEIGDAKSAPRKSRSVLCWDRSRVGQTCCQACSVVLGALRGRQPRSMLG
;
A
#
# COMPACT_ATOMS: atom_id res chain seq x y z
N MET A 1 -39.13 1.02 72.03
CA MET A 1 -37.69 0.70 71.98
C MET A 1 -37.42 0.13 70.60
N VAL A 2 -37.05 0.99 69.64
CA VAL A 2 -36.89 0.64 68.22
C VAL A 2 -35.39 0.46 67.98
N LEU A 3 -34.97 -0.79 67.79
CA LEU A 3 -33.61 -1.15 67.41
C LEU A 3 -33.48 -0.99 65.89
N LEU A 4 -32.80 0.06 65.45
CA LEU A 4 -32.36 0.23 64.07
C LEU A 4 -31.12 -0.63 63.85
N ALA A 5 -31.26 -1.69 63.03
CA ALA A 5 -30.15 -2.48 62.56
C ALA A 5 -29.41 -1.72 61.44
N LEU A 6 -28.19 -1.29 61.72
CA LEU A 6 -27.27 -0.74 60.72
C LEU A 6 -26.74 -1.90 59.89
N GLY A 7 -27.12 -1.94 58.60
CA GLY A 7 -26.61 -2.91 57.65
C GLY A 7 -25.15 -2.62 57.32
N GLU A 8 -24.28 -3.61 57.53
CA GLU A 8 -22.86 -3.58 57.18
C GLU A 8 -22.71 -3.66 55.66
N SER A 9 -22.31 -2.57 55.03
CA SER A 9 -21.89 -2.50 53.63
C SER A 9 -20.53 -3.16 53.48
N THR A 10 -20.51 -4.40 52.97
CA THR A 10 -19.28 -5.10 52.60
C THR A 10 -18.71 -4.46 51.33
N GLU A 11 -17.70 -3.63 51.50
CA GLU A 11 -16.90 -3.07 50.42
C GLU A 11 -16.16 -4.22 49.73
N LYS A 12 -16.60 -4.54 48.50
CA LYS A 12 -15.96 -5.53 47.65
C LYS A 12 -14.69 -4.91 47.09
N GLU A 13 -13.53 -5.30 47.62
CA GLU A 13 -12.24 -4.82 47.12
C GLU A 13 -12.13 -5.10 45.61
N PRO A 14 -11.72 -4.10 44.79
CA PRO A 14 -11.42 -4.33 43.39
C PRO A 14 -10.26 -5.33 43.34
N GLY A 15 -10.56 -6.55 42.90
CA GLY A 15 -9.54 -7.57 42.66
C GLY A 15 -8.49 -7.02 41.69
N PRO A 16 -7.26 -7.57 41.70
CA PRO A 16 -6.20 -7.14 40.80
C PRO A 16 -6.70 -7.31 39.37
N GLU A 17 -7.18 -6.21 38.80
CA GLU A 17 -7.44 -6.09 37.37
C GLU A 17 -6.05 -6.28 36.76
N ALA A 18 -5.80 -7.47 36.26
CA ALA A 18 -4.61 -7.78 35.51
C ALA A 18 -4.58 -6.79 34.35
N GLU A 19 -3.82 -5.72 34.52
CA GLU A 19 -3.48 -4.78 33.49
C GLU A 19 -2.84 -5.63 32.38
N ALA A 20 -3.65 -6.00 31.40
CA ALA A 20 -3.17 -6.63 30.20
C ALA A 20 -2.27 -5.59 29.56
N GLU A 21 -0.96 -5.69 29.82
CA GLU A 21 0.06 -4.87 29.18
C GLU A 21 -0.27 -4.85 27.69
N ALA A 22 -0.69 -3.69 27.20
CA ALA A 22 -1.09 -3.55 25.82
C ALA A 22 0.11 -3.98 24.98
N GLU A 23 -0.01 -5.09 24.25
CA GLU A 23 1.05 -5.52 23.35
C GLU A 23 1.33 -4.36 22.38
N GLU A 24 2.59 -3.97 22.23
CA GLU A 24 3.04 -2.87 21.38
C GLU A 24 4.00 -3.38 20.30
N CYS A 25 4.05 -2.68 19.17
CA CYS A 25 5.00 -3.00 18.11
C CYS A 25 6.44 -2.73 18.58
N ALA A 26 7.33 -3.70 18.44
CA ALA A 26 8.73 -3.56 18.83
C ALA A 26 9.58 -2.59 17.97
N ILE A 27 8.98 -1.89 17.00
CA ILE A 27 9.66 -0.89 16.16
C ILE A 27 9.07 0.50 16.40
N CYS A 28 7.75 0.68 16.27
CA CYS A 28 7.11 2.00 16.46
C CYS A 28 6.53 2.21 17.87
N PHE A 29 6.49 1.19 18.72
CA PHE A 29 5.88 1.22 20.05
C PHE A 29 4.40 1.61 20.05
N GLU A 30 3.70 1.38 18.93
CA GLU A 30 2.26 1.62 18.82
C GLU A 30 1.48 0.31 19.04
N PRO A 31 0.33 0.34 19.74
CA PRO A 31 -0.56 -0.80 19.84
C PRO A 31 -1.26 -1.06 18.50
N GLY A 32 -1.62 -2.31 18.22
CA GLY A 32 -2.35 -2.61 16.99
C GLY A 32 -2.48 -4.09 16.66
N THR A 33 -2.77 -4.37 15.38
CA THR A 33 -2.78 -5.74 14.86
C THR A 33 -1.37 -6.17 14.51
N PHE A 34 -0.94 -7.30 15.07
CA PHE A 34 0.40 -7.85 14.87
C PHE A 34 0.42 -8.94 13.81
N VAL A 35 1.55 -9.04 13.12
CA VAL A 35 1.79 -10.10 12.14
C VAL A 35 2.18 -11.40 12.83
N ASP A 36 1.67 -12.52 12.33
CA ASP A 36 2.16 -13.84 12.71
C ASP A 36 3.52 -14.09 12.05
N LEU A 37 4.56 -14.29 12.86
CA LEU A 37 5.90 -14.48 12.36
C LEU A 37 6.11 -15.91 11.85
N PRO A 38 6.71 -16.10 10.65
CA PRO A 38 7.05 -17.44 10.14
C PRO A 38 8.25 -18.09 10.86
N CYS A 39 8.78 -17.47 11.92
CA CYS A 39 9.87 -17.95 12.75
C CYS A 39 9.46 -18.04 14.23
N SER A 40 10.31 -18.62 15.08
CA SER A 40 10.03 -18.83 16.51
C SER A 40 10.19 -17.58 17.38
N CYS A 41 10.20 -16.38 16.79
CA CYS A 41 10.27 -15.13 17.55
C CYS A 41 8.92 -14.84 18.20
N VAL A 42 8.95 -14.41 19.46
CA VAL A 42 7.76 -13.96 20.21
C VAL A 42 7.50 -12.45 20.09
N ILE A 43 8.39 -11.74 19.37
CA ILE A 43 8.32 -10.28 19.23
C ILE A 43 7.18 -9.89 18.29
N LYS A 44 6.45 -8.83 18.67
CA LYS A 44 5.29 -8.33 17.92
C LYS A 44 5.68 -7.18 17.00
N TYR A 45 5.23 -7.25 15.75
CA TYR A 45 5.42 -6.18 14.76
C TYR A 45 4.08 -5.84 14.13
N CYS A 46 3.76 -4.55 14.00
CA CYS A 46 2.63 -4.13 13.18
C CYS A 46 2.96 -4.40 11.69
N THR A 47 1.94 -4.56 10.86
CA THR A 47 2.09 -4.88 9.43
C THR A 47 3.01 -3.90 8.70
N ALA A 48 2.89 -2.60 8.98
CA ALA A 48 3.69 -1.57 8.32
C ALA A 48 5.19 -1.67 8.66
N CYS A 49 5.53 -1.86 9.95
CA CYS A 49 6.92 -2.01 10.38
C CYS A 49 7.53 -3.32 9.90
N TRP A 50 6.74 -4.41 9.88
CA TRP A 50 7.17 -5.69 9.33
C TRP A 50 7.50 -5.58 7.84
N ASP A 51 6.58 -5.07 7.02
CA ASP A 51 6.78 -4.94 5.57
C ASP A 51 7.97 -4.04 5.24
N ARG A 52 8.10 -2.90 5.93
CA ARG A 52 9.24 -1.99 5.75
C ARG A 52 10.56 -2.69 6.07
N ALA A 53 10.64 -3.39 7.19
CA ALA A 53 11.88 -4.05 7.61
C ALA A 53 12.27 -5.20 6.66
N LEU A 54 11.28 -5.96 6.17
CA LEU A 54 11.51 -6.97 5.14
C LEU A 54 11.96 -6.35 3.81
N ALA A 55 11.33 -5.25 3.36
CA ALA A 55 11.70 -4.53 2.15
C ALA A 55 13.15 -4.03 2.24
N THR A 56 13.52 -3.41 3.36
CA THR A 56 14.91 -2.99 3.62
C THR A 56 15.87 -4.19 3.58
N SER A 57 15.50 -5.33 4.17
CA SER A 57 16.33 -6.53 4.13
C SER A 57 16.53 -7.05 2.70
N VAL A 58 15.48 -7.05 1.88
CA VAL A 58 15.55 -7.43 0.46
C VAL A 58 16.48 -6.49 -0.32
N THR A 59 16.41 -5.19 -0.07
CA THR A 59 17.24 -4.19 -0.76
C THR A 59 18.70 -4.31 -0.34
N VAL A 60 18.98 -4.43 0.96
CA VAL A 60 20.35 -4.44 1.49
C VAL A 60 21.04 -5.80 1.35
N ARG A 61 20.29 -6.91 1.51
CA ARG A 61 20.85 -8.27 1.60
C ARG A 61 20.37 -9.21 0.49
N GLY A 62 19.48 -8.76 -0.38
CA GLY A 62 18.93 -9.57 -1.47
C GLY A 62 17.85 -10.59 -1.03
N ARG A 63 17.51 -10.67 0.26
CA ARG A 63 16.54 -11.64 0.80
C ARG A 63 15.72 -11.06 1.93
N ALA A 64 14.47 -11.49 2.06
CA ALA A 64 13.61 -11.13 3.17
C ALA A 64 14.11 -11.82 4.46
N GLN A 65 14.25 -11.07 5.56
CA GLN A 65 14.69 -11.64 6.84
C GLN A 65 13.97 -11.02 8.03
N CYS A 66 13.72 -11.82 9.06
CA CYS A 66 13.17 -11.35 10.32
C CYS A 66 14.06 -10.24 10.94
N PRO A 67 13.51 -9.10 11.39
CA PRO A 67 14.29 -8.03 12.00
C PRO A 67 15.02 -8.45 13.27
N SER A 68 14.46 -9.39 14.04
CA SER A 68 15.05 -9.88 15.31
C SER A 68 15.99 -11.06 15.12
N CYS A 69 15.50 -12.24 14.68
CA CYS A 69 16.36 -13.42 14.57
C CYS A 69 17.12 -13.55 13.24
N ARG A 70 16.86 -12.69 12.26
CA ARG A 70 17.47 -12.72 10.92
C ARG A 70 17.23 -14.01 10.12
N ALA A 71 16.30 -14.86 10.55
CA ALA A 71 15.84 -16.01 9.76
C ALA A 71 15.41 -15.54 8.37
N ALA A 72 15.86 -16.25 7.33
CA ALA A 72 15.52 -15.94 5.95
C ALA A 72 14.17 -16.53 5.56
N PHE A 73 13.43 -15.79 4.73
CA PHE A 73 12.12 -16.21 4.25
C PHE A 73 12.06 -16.21 2.74
N LYS A 74 11.38 -17.23 2.22
CA LYS A 74 10.86 -17.23 0.86
C LYS A 74 9.57 -16.42 0.88
N VAL A 75 9.53 -15.42 0.01
CA VAL A 75 8.34 -14.59 -0.23
C VAL A 75 7.62 -15.15 -1.44
N ASP A 76 6.35 -15.44 -1.29
CA ASP A 76 5.44 -15.79 -2.38
C ASP A 76 4.19 -14.91 -2.31
N PHE A 77 3.35 -14.97 -3.34
CA PHE A 77 2.09 -14.25 -3.41
C PHE A 77 0.95 -15.21 -3.76
N ASP A 78 -0.04 -15.27 -2.87
CA ASP A 78 -1.26 -16.03 -3.13
C ASP A 78 -2.26 -15.14 -3.87
N THR A 79 -2.50 -15.48 -5.14
CA THR A 79 -3.45 -14.75 -6.00
C THR A 79 -4.92 -14.91 -5.59
N ALA A 80 -5.25 -15.93 -4.80
CA ALA A 80 -6.62 -16.17 -4.33
C ALA A 80 -6.95 -15.26 -3.14
N SER A 81 -6.02 -15.13 -2.19
CA SER A 81 -6.15 -14.19 -1.06
C SER A 81 -5.69 -12.77 -1.40
N ALA A 82 -4.98 -12.58 -2.51
CA ALA A 82 -4.29 -11.33 -2.86
C ALA A 82 -3.33 -10.85 -1.75
N SER A 83 -2.59 -11.78 -1.15
CA SER A 83 -1.69 -11.49 -0.02
C SER A 83 -0.31 -12.13 -0.21
N LEU A 84 0.70 -11.56 0.46
CA LEU A 84 2.00 -12.19 0.59
C LEU A 84 1.90 -13.42 1.50
N VAL A 85 2.65 -14.46 1.15
CA VAL A 85 2.83 -15.67 1.95
C VAL A 85 4.31 -15.84 2.22
N PHE A 86 4.65 -16.02 3.49
CA PHE A 86 6.04 -16.18 3.93
C PHE A 86 6.26 -17.62 4.38
N SER A 87 7.34 -18.22 3.93
CA SER A 87 7.79 -19.54 4.37
C SER A 87 9.27 -19.50 4.73
N LYS A 88 9.72 -20.37 5.65
CA LYS A 88 11.14 -20.47 6.01
C LYS A 88 11.95 -20.89 4.79
N ASP A 89 13.06 -20.21 4.55
CA ASP A 89 14.00 -20.54 3.48
C ASP A 89 15.38 -20.90 4.06
N PRO A 90 15.58 -22.17 4.46
CA PRO A 90 16.85 -22.59 5.05
C PRO A 90 17.99 -22.69 4.04
N LEU A 91 17.66 -22.86 2.75
CA LEU A 91 18.64 -23.09 1.68
C LEU A 91 19.07 -21.80 0.97
N GLY A 92 18.27 -20.73 1.09
CA GLY A 92 18.58 -19.42 0.51
C GLY A 92 18.38 -19.42 -0.99
N THR A 93 17.11 -19.39 -1.42
CA THR A 93 16.73 -19.19 -2.82
C THR A 93 17.44 -17.97 -3.39
N ALA A 94 18.02 -18.10 -4.59
CA ALA A 94 18.72 -16.99 -5.24
C ALA A 94 17.78 -15.78 -5.40
N ALA A 95 18.30 -14.58 -5.12
CA ALA A 95 17.52 -13.35 -5.05
C ALA A 95 16.80 -12.97 -6.36
N CYS A 96 17.38 -13.34 -7.51
CA CYS A 96 16.84 -13.01 -8.83
C CYS A 96 15.55 -13.78 -9.14
N ASP A 97 15.48 -15.06 -8.78
CA ASP A 97 14.43 -15.96 -9.26
C ASP A 97 13.09 -15.69 -8.58
N TRP A 98 13.10 -15.33 -7.29
CA TRP A 98 11.86 -15.12 -6.55
C TRP A 98 11.17 -13.80 -6.90
N ARG A 99 11.92 -12.73 -7.24
CA ARG A 99 11.33 -11.43 -7.61
C ARG A 99 10.52 -11.53 -8.91
N SER A 100 11.07 -12.19 -9.93
CA SER A 100 10.37 -12.39 -11.20
C SER A 100 9.10 -13.21 -11.02
N GLN A 101 9.14 -14.26 -10.20
CA GLN A 101 7.95 -15.07 -9.87
C GLN A 101 6.90 -14.25 -9.10
N LEU A 102 7.33 -13.45 -8.13
CA LEU A 102 6.46 -12.57 -7.37
C LEU A 102 5.75 -11.55 -8.28
N TYR A 103 6.51 -10.87 -9.14
CA TYR A 103 5.96 -9.87 -10.06
C TYR A 103 4.98 -10.45 -11.07
N GLU A 104 5.23 -11.65 -11.60
CA GLU A 104 4.29 -12.30 -12.51
C GLU A 104 2.94 -12.56 -11.82
N LYS A 105 2.95 -13.07 -10.58
CA LYS A 105 1.72 -13.31 -9.82
C LYS A 105 0.99 -12.01 -9.45
N VAL A 106 1.74 -10.99 -9.02
CA VAL A 106 1.23 -9.67 -8.67
C VAL A 106 0.59 -8.97 -9.87
N ARG A 107 1.21 -9.07 -11.06
CA ARG A 107 0.75 -8.45 -12.31
C ARG A 107 -0.71 -8.79 -12.61
N HIS A 108 -1.10 -10.06 -12.48
CA HIS A 108 -2.48 -10.49 -12.72
C HIS A 108 -3.50 -9.85 -11.76
N VAL A 109 -3.13 -9.70 -10.49
CA VAL A 109 -3.99 -9.05 -9.50
C VAL A 109 -4.09 -7.56 -9.76
N GLN A 110 -2.98 -6.89 -10.08
CA GLN A 110 -3.01 -5.47 -10.41
C GLN A 110 -3.89 -5.18 -11.64
N ILE A 111 -3.79 -5.98 -12.71
CA ILE A 111 -4.65 -5.82 -13.90
C ILE A 111 -6.13 -5.93 -13.51
N ARG A 112 -6.47 -6.87 -12.61
CA ARG A 112 -7.84 -7.02 -12.11
C ARG A 112 -8.31 -5.80 -11.31
N LEU A 113 -7.44 -5.25 -10.46
CA LEU A 113 -7.72 -4.02 -9.70
C LEU A 113 -7.98 -2.83 -10.61
N LEU A 114 -7.15 -2.64 -11.65
CA LEU A 114 -7.32 -1.56 -12.62
C LEU A 114 -8.62 -1.71 -13.42
N ARG A 115 -8.98 -2.92 -13.84
CA ARG A 115 -10.26 -3.20 -14.51
C ARG A 115 -11.45 -2.90 -13.61
N GLY A 116 -11.38 -3.30 -12.35
CA GLY A 116 -12.42 -3.02 -11.35
C GLY A 116 -12.59 -1.53 -11.10
N PHE A 117 -11.49 -0.78 -11.02
CA PHE A 117 -11.50 0.68 -10.95
C PHE A 117 -12.23 1.29 -12.16
N GLY A 118 -11.85 0.87 -13.38
CA GLY A 118 -12.49 1.28 -14.62
C GLY A 118 -14.00 1.12 -14.68
N ALA A 119 -14.46 -0.10 -14.42
CA ALA A 119 -15.89 -0.43 -14.40
C ALA A 119 -16.67 0.39 -13.36
N SER A 120 -16.02 0.70 -12.23
CA SER A 120 -16.60 1.54 -11.18
C SER A 120 -16.72 2.99 -11.64
N THR A 121 -15.72 3.52 -12.35
CA THR A 121 -15.73 4.88 -12.90
C THR A 121 -16.84 5.06 -13.95
N GLU A 122 -17.07 4.09 -14.83
CA GLU A 122 -18.17 4.15 -15.82
C GLU A 122 -19.56 4.14 -15.17
N SER A 123 -19.70 3.41 -14.07
CA SER A 123 -20.97 3.27 -13.35
C SER A 123 -21.27 4.45 -12.42
N GLN A 124 -20.29 5.34 -12.19
CA GLN A 124 -20.49 6.49 -11.32
C GLN A 124 -21.45 7.50 -11.97
N SER A 125 -22.67 7.54 -11.44
CA SER A 125 -23.58 8.64 -11.71
C SER A 125 -22.93 9.97 -11.27
N PRO A 126 -22.97 11.02 -12.10
CA PRO A 126 -22.45 12.35 -11.74
C PRO A 126 -23.11 12.96 -10.48
N SER A 127 -24.18 12.35 -9.96
CA SER A 127 -24.89 12.78 -8.76
C SER A 127 -24.19 12.43 -7.44
N CYS A 128 -23.28 11.44 -7.42
CA CYS A 128 -22.54 11.08 -6.19
C CYS A 128 -21.27 11.93 -6.04
N GLY A 129 -21.43 13.23 -5.79
CA GLY A 129 -20.35 14.23 -5.82
C GLY A 129 -19.25 14.12 -4.76
N ARG A 130 -19.00 12.95 -4.13
CA ARG A 130 -18.02 12.81 -3.04
C ARG A 130 -17.24 11.49 -2.96
N CYS A 131 -17.47 10.52 -3.84
CA CYS A 131 -16.67 9.30 -3.83
C CYS A 131 -15.54 9.43 -4.85
N SER A 132 -14.39 9.96 -4.43
CA SER A 132 -13.16 9.89 -5.22
C SER A 132 -12.73 8.43 -5.31
N LEU A 133 -13.09 7.76 -6.39
CA LEU A 133 -12.49 6.47 -6.72
C LEU A 133 -11.02 6.74 -7.02
N GLN A 134 -10.13 6.09 -6.28
CA GLN A 134 -8.71 6.09 -6.58
C GLN A 134 -8.31 4.68 -7.02
N PRO A 135 -7.45 4.55 -8.05
CA PRO A 135 -6.87 3.27 -8.39
C PRO A 135 -5.98 2.81 -7.23
N HIS A 136 -6.01 1.52 -6.93
CA HIS A 136 -5.21 0.93 -5.85
C HIS A 136 -4.11 0.05 -6.42
N CYS A 137 -2.97 0.04 -5.73
CA CYS A 137 -1.87 -0.90 -5.91
C CYS A 137 -2.22 -2.24 -5.29
N VAL A 138 -1.55 -3.32 -5.72
CA VAL A 138 -1.66 -4.66 -5.14
C VAL A 138 -1.37 -4.69 -3.64
N CYS A 139 -0.55 -3.76 -3.12
CA CYS A 139 -0.24 -3.66 -1.70
C CYS A 139 -1.36 -2.98 -0.89
N GLY A 140 -2.46 -2.57 -1.54
CA GLY A 140 -3.60 -1.90 -0.93
C GLY A 140 -3.45 -0.38 -0.80
N ALA A 141 -2.26 0.18 -1.06
CA ALA A 141 -2.09 1.63 -1.13
C ALA A 141 -2.66 2.22 -2.42
N GLU A 142 -2.92 3.52 -2.43
CA GLU A 142 -3.39 4.22 -3.62
C GLU A 142 -2.26 4.33 -4.67
N LEU A 143 -2.64 4.27 -5.94
CA LEU A 143 -1.79 4.68 -7.05
C LEU A 143 -2.02 6.18 -7.30
N GLU A 144 -0.94 6.92 -7.46
CA GLU A 144 -0.97 8.34 -7.84
C GLU A 144 -0.31 8.55 -9.19
N HIS A 145 -0.89 9.43 -9.99
CA HIS A 145 -0.28 9.86 -11.25
C HIS A 145 0.72 10.97 -10.98
N ILE A 146 1.96 10.80 -11.45
CA ILE A 146 3.04 11.78 -11.29
C ILE A 146 3.82 11.94 -12.59
N SER A 147 4.50 13.08 -12.74
CA SER A 147 5.40 13.30 -13.88
C SER A 147 6.64 12.39 -13.81
N SER A 148 7.21 12.06 -14.97
CA SER A 148 8.47 11.31 -15.06
C SER A 148 9.58 11.95 -14.22
N ARG A 149 9.70 13.29 -14.26
CA ARG A 149 10.66 14.05 -13.44
C ARG A 149 10.43 13.84 -11.94
N SER A 150 9.18 14.00 -11.49
CA SER A 150 8.81 13.79 -10.08
C SER A 150 9.14 12.38 -9.61
N ARG A 151 8.96 11.37 -10.47
CA ARG A 151 9.31 9.98 -10.16
C ARG A 151 10.81 9.79 -9.95
N ILE A 152 11.65 10.37 -10.82
CA ILE A 152 13.11 10.31 -10.68
C ILE A 152 13.58 11.02 -9.40
N LEU A 153 12.99 12.17 -9.08
CA LEU A 153 13.30 12.88 -7.83
C LEU A 153 12.97 12.02 -6.59
N ARG A 154 11.84 11.31 -6.60
CA ARG A 154 11.48 10.36 -5.53
C ARG A 154 12.44 9.18 -5.48
N LEU A 155 12.79 8.61 -6.64
CA LEU A 155 13.77 7.51 -6.72
C LEU A 155 15.09 7.88 -6.03
N LEU A 156 15.60 9.08 -6.31
CA LEU A 156 16.84 9.56 -5.71
C LEU A 156 16.72 9.80 -4.20
N GLU A 157 15.59 10.35 -3.76
CA GLU A 157 15.32 10.53 -2.33
C GLU A 157 15.25 9.19 -1.57
N ASP A 158 14.60 8.20 -2.18
CA ASP A 158 14.43 6.87 -1.58
C ASP A 158 15.75 6.09 -1.52
N MET A 159 16.59 6.22 -2.55
CA MET A 159 17.87 5.53 -2.63
C MET A 159 18.94 6.16 -1.72
N ASP A 160 18.95 7.49 -1.63
CA ASP A 160 20.03 8.20 -0.97
C ASP A 160 19.55 9.54 -0.38
N PRO A 161 18.99 9.52 0.85
CA PRO A 161 18.55 10.73 1.54
C PRO A 161 19.67 11.78 1.59
N GLY A 162 19.36 12.99 1.12
CA GLY A 162 20.34 14.08 1.04
C GLY A 162 21.24 14.09 -0.19
N TRP A 163 20.92 13.32 -1.25
CA TRP A 163 21.67 13.31 -2.52
C TRP A 163 21.87 14.72 -3.10
N ARG A 164 20.89 15.61 -2.92
CA ARG A 164 20.96 17.01 -3.36
C ARG A 164 22.16 17.78 -2.80
N ALA A 165 22.58 17.48 -1.57
CA ALA A 165 23.70 18.18 -0.93
C ALA A 165 25.08 17.74 -1.47
N ARG A 166 25.15 16.58 -2.15
CA ARG A 166 26.40 15.97 -2.63
C ARG A 166 26.71 16.27 -4.09
N ILE A 167 25.78 16.88 -4.82
CA ILE A 167 25.89 17.08 -6.26
C ILE A 167 25.86 18.57 -6.61
N GLY A 168 26.61 18.95 -7.63
CA GLY A 168 26.68 20.36 -8.06
C GLY A 168 25.40 20.86 -8.72
N SER A 169 24.72 20.00 -9.50
CA SER A 169 23.49 20.35 -10.22
C SER A 169 22.48 19.19 -10.13
N ALA A 170 21.41 19.41 -9.35
CA ALA A 170 20.33 18.44 -9.23
C ALA A 170 19.56 18.24 -10.53
N ASP A 171 19.35 19.32 -11.27
CA ASP A 171 18.59 19.27 -12.51
C ASP A 171 19.32 18.48 -13.60
N GLU A 172 20.63 18.68 -13.78
CA GLU A 172 21.42 17.90 -14.75
C GLU A 172 21.44 16.41 -14.44
N MET A 173 21.53 16.05 -13.16
CA MET A 173 21.46 14.65 -12.75
C MET A 173 20.09 14.04 -13.09
N VAL A 174 19.00 14.77 -12.81
CA VAL A 174 17.65 14.30 -13.11
C VAL A 174 17.43 14.17 -14.62
N GLU A 175 17.86 15.12 -15.44
CA GLU A 175 17.78 15.01 -16.91
C GLU A 175 18.51 13.77 -17.43
N ARG A 176 19.74 13.54 -16.96
CA ARG A 176 20.51 12.36 -17.35
C ARG A 176 19.82 11.04 -16.97
N LEU A 177 19.08 11.02 -15.86
CA LEU A 177 18.34 9.84 -15.40
C LEU A 177 17.00 9.66 -16.13
N LEU A 178 16.41 10.76 -16.61
CA LEU A 178 15.25 10.69 -17.50
C LEU A 178 15.61 10.01 -18.83
N ASP A 179 16.83 10.23 -19.32
CA ASP A 179 17.34 9.59 -20.54
C ASP A 179 17.71 8.11 -20.35
N SER A 180 18.13 7.71 -19.14
CA SER A 180 18.70 6.38 -18.89
C SER A 180 17.69 5.23 -18.71
N SER A 181 16.39 5.47 -18.93
CA SER A 181 15.35 4.43 -18.94
C SER A 181 15.22 3.62 -17.63
N LEU A 182 15.54 4.22 -16.48
CA LEU A 182 15.63 3.51 -15.19
C LEU A 182 14.31 2.98 -14.63
N VAL A 183 13.18 3.58 -15.02
CA VAL A 183 11.87 3.22 -14.49
C VAL A 183 11.12 2.39 -15.52
N THR A 184 10.85 1.13 -15.19
CA THR A 184 10.10 0.17 -16.01
C THR A 184 8.67 0.04 -15.51
N CYS A 185 7.74 -0.25 -16.41
CA CYS A 185 6.35 -0.52 -16.09
C CYS A 185 6.20 -1.99 -15.67
N ASP A 186 5.70 -2.25 -14.46
CA ASP A 186 5.56 -3.61 -13.91
C ASP A 186 4.53 -4.48 -14.67
N LEU A 187 3.70 -3.86 -15.52
CA LEU A 187 2.68 -4.57 -16.31
C LEU A 187 3.14 -4.99 -17.70
N CYS A 188 4.11 -4.31 -18.29
CA CYS A 188 4.56 -4.59 -19.67
C CYS A 188 6.07 -4.65 -19.84
N ASP A 189 6.83 -4.43 -18.77
CA ASP A 189 8.29 -4.44 -18.69
C ASP A 189 8.99 -3.43 -19.63
N LYS A 190 8.22 -2.48 -20.19
CA LYS A 190 8.74 -1.37 -21.00
C LYS A 190 9.09 -0.15 -20.13
N VAL A 191 9.94 0.72 -20.65
CA VAL A 191 10.31 1.99 -19.99
C VAL A 191 9.08 2.86 -19.77
N ALA A 192 8.74 3.14 -18.51
CA ALA A 192 7.53 3.87 -18.13
C ALA A 192 7.67 5.39 -18.29
N ILE A 193 8.89 5.92 -18.19
CA ILE A 193 9.16 7.37 -18.24
C ILE A 193 9.12 7.98 -19.64
N ARG A 194 8.89 7.18 -20.69
CA ARG A 194 8.76 7.68 -22.08
C ARG A 194 7.47 8.48 -22.31
N SER A 195 6.48 8.32 -21.43
CA SER A 195 5.25 9.11 -21.44
C SER A 195 5.40 10.40 -20.61
N LYS A 196 4.38 11.27 -20.64
CA LYS A 196 4.39 12.54 -19.88
C LYS A 196 4.39 12.29 -18.36
N GLY A 197 3.76 11.20 -17.93
CA GLY A 197 3.78 10.72 -16.57
C GLY A 197 3.60 9.21 -16.48
N LEU A 198 3.41 8.75 -15.26
CA LEU A 198 3.12 7.36 -14.92
C LEU A 198 2.35 7.29 -13.61
N TRP A 199 1.75 6.14 -13.33
CA TRP A 199 1.12 5.84 -12.06
C TRP A 199 2.09 5.11 -11.16
N THR A 200 2.31 5.59 -9.94
CA THR A 200 3.18 4.95 -8.96
C THR A 200 2.46 4.71 -7.64
N CYS A 201 2.86 3.68 -6.90
CA CYS A 201 2.33 3.41 -5.57
C CYS A 201 2.79 4.45 -4.55
N LYS A 202 1.85 5.01 -3.76
CA LYS A 202 2.16 5.97 -2.67
C LYS A 202 3.10 5.41 -1.59
N ASN A 203 3.13 4.09 -1.39
CA ASN A 203 4.05 3.47 -0.43
C ASN A 203 5.50 3.37 -0.95
N GLY A 204 5.75 3.70 -2.22
CA GLY A 204 7.08 3.70 -2.82
C GLY A 204 7.80 2.34 -2.68
N PRO A 205 9.11 2.33 -2.40
CA PRO A 205 9.90 1.09 -2.25
C PRO A 205 9.80 0.47 -0.85
N HIS A 206 8.89 0.93 0.01
CA HIS A 206 8.81 0.49 1.41
C HIS A 206 7.94 -0.76 1.63
N THR A 207 7.62 -1.50 0.57
CA THR A 207 6.87 -2.75 0.67
C THR A 207 7.67 -3.90 0.06
N VAL A 208 7.49 -5.10 0.60
CA VAL A 208 8.12 -6.32 0.07
C VAL A 208 7.57 -6.67 -1.32
N MET A 209 6.32 -6.29 -1.61
CA MET A 209 5.70 -6.55 -2.91
C MET A 209 6.45 -5.85 -4.05
N HIS A 210 7.03 -4.68 -3.78
CA HIS A 210 7.67 -3.87 -4.81
C HIS A 210 8.82 -3.03 -4.22
N PRO A 211 9.98 -3.66 -3.92
CA PRO A 211 11.12 -2.98 -3.31
C PRO A 211 11.76 -1.92 -4.21
N ALA A 212 11.40 -1.88 -5.50
CA ALA A 212 11.81 -0.84 -6.45
C ALA A 212 10.69 0.20 -6.74
N ALA A 213 9.67 0.24 -5.87
CA ALA A 213 8.35 0.82 -6.12
C ALA A 213 7.56 0.07 -7.21
N TYR A 214 6.26 0.38 -7.32
CA TYR A 214 5.36 -0.20 -8.31
C TYR A 214 4.90 0.88 -9.28
N ASP A 215 5.32 0.78 -10.53
CA ASP A 215 5.15 1.79 -11.58
C ASP A 215 4.34 1.21 -12.75
N VAL A 216 3.29 1.92 -13.16
CA VAL A 216 2.42 1.58 -14.30
C VAL A 216 2.44 2.73 -15.30
N CYS A 217 2.93 2.48 -16.51
CA CYS A 217 2.90 3.49 -17.57
C CYS A 217 1.47 3.86 -17.97
N GLU A 218 1.27 5.09 -18.48
CA GLU A 218 -0.03 5.61 -18.89
C GLU A 218 -0.77 4.66 -19.84
N SER A 219 -0.09 4.15 -20.87
CA SER A 219 -0.68 3.22 -21.83
C SER A 219 -1.23 1.94 -21.19
N CYS A 220 -0.55 1.38 -20.18
CA CYS A 220 -1.06 0.20 -19.47
C CYS A 220 -2.21 0.57 -18.54
N PHE A 221 -2.13 1.72 -17.87
CA PHE A 221 -3.22 2.21 -17.03
C PHE A 221 -4.49 2.39 -17.86
N GLU A 222 -4.44 3.11 -18.98
CA GLU A 222 -5.58 3.32 -19.89
C GLU A 222 -6.10 2.00 -20.45
N LYS A 223 -5.20 1.13 -20.93
CA LYS A 223 -5.57 -0.18 -21.47
C LYS A 223 -6.35 -1.04 -20.48
N TYR A 224 -5.91 -1.08 -19.22
CA TYR A 224 -6.49 -1.99 -18.23
C TYR A 224 -7.60 -1.36 -17.41
N SER A 225 -7.64 -0.04 -17.25
CA SER A 225 -8.76 0.65 -16.60
C SER A 225 -9.86 1.08 -17.56
N GLY A 226 -9.60 1.20 -18.87
CA GLY A 226 -10.54 1.82 -19.81
C GLY A 226 -10.73 3.33 -19.60
N VAL A 227 -10.07 3.93 -18.61
CA VAL A 227 -10.14 5.37 -18.33
C VAL A 227 -9.06 6.07 -19.14
N HIS A 228 -9.47 6.92 -20.07
CA HIS A 228 -8.57 7.80 -20.81
C HIS A 228 -8.30 9.06 -19.99
N LEU A 229 -7.03 9.36 -19.72
CA LEU A 229 -6.66 10.59 -19.04
C LEU A 229 -6.53 11.68 -20.09
N GLU A 230 -7.51 12.57 -20.18
CA GLU A 230 -7.26 13.85 -20.82
C GLU A 230 -6.30 14.64 -19.93
N ILE A 231 -5.00 14.37 -20.11
CA ILE A 231 -3.93 15.20 -19.56
C ILE A 231 -4.09 16.54 -20.23
N GLY A 232 -4.84 17.44 -19.57
CA GLY A 232 -5.09 18.77 -20.09
C GLY A 232 -3.75 19.40 -20.43
N ASP A 233 -3.48 19.57 -21.73
CA ASP A 233 -2.36 20.38 -22.15
C ASP A 233 -2.58 21.74 -21.51
N ALA A 234 -1.66 22.17 -20.63
CA ALA A 234 -1.79 23.38 -19.83
C ALA A 234 -1.98 24.68 -20.66
N LYS A 235 -2.04 24.57 -21.98
CA LYS A 235 -2.27 25.65 -22.96
C LYS A 235 -3.70 25.68 -23.52
N SER A 236 -4.54 24.67 -23.32
CA SER A 236 -5.95 24.76 -23.73
C SER A 236 -6.70 25.67 -22.74
N ALA A 237 -7.15 26.83 -23.23
CA ALA A 237 -7.95 27.80 -22.49
C ALA A 237 -9.07 27.11 -21.70
N PRO A 238 -9.43 27.62 -20.51
CA PRO A 238 -10.43 26.98 -19.65
C PRO A 238 -11.72 26.78 -20.43
N ARG A 239 -12.02 25.54 -20.82
CA ARG A 239 -13.37 25.14 -21.20
C ARG A 239 -14.22 25.45 -19.98
N LYS A 240 -15.17 26.37 -20.11
CA LYS A 240 -16.17 26.68 -19.08
C LYS A 240 -16.86 25.37 -18.70
N SER A 241 -16.35 24.68 -17.68
CA SER A 241 -17.04 23.54 -17.11
C SER A 241 -18.34 24.10 -16.56
N ARG A 242 -19.47 23.54 -17.00
CA ARG A 242 -20.77 23.87 -16.43
C ARG A 242 -20.67 23.56 -14.94
N SER A 243 -20.62 24.59 -14.10
CA SER A 243 -20.71 24.43 -12.67
C SER A 243 -22.09 23.86 -12.38
N VAL A 244 -22.13 22.56 -12.10
CA VAL A 244 -23.29 21.96 -11.45
C VAL A 244 -23.21 22.44 -10.00
N LEU A 245 -23.84 23.57 -9.72
CA LEU A 245 -24.09 24.04 -8.36
C LEU A 245 -24.99 22.99 -7.70
N CYS A 246 -24.36 22.05 -7.00
CA CYS A 246 -25.07 21.01 -6.27
C CYS A 246 -25.67 21.61 -5.00
N TRP A 247 -26.99 21.47 -4.90
CA TRP A 247 -27.81 21.98 -3.83
C TRP A 247 -27.53 21.29 -2.48
N ASP A 248 -27.62 22.13 -1.46
CA ASP A 248 -27.98 21.94 -0.06
C ASP A 248 -27.58 20.67 0.73
N ARG A 249 -26.97 20.95 1.86
CA ARG A 249 -26.26 20.06 2.77
C ARG A 249 -27.13 19.87 4.00
N SER A 250 -28.23 19.13 3.90
CA SER A 250 -29.07 18.79 5.05
C SER A 250 -29.93 17.54 4.81
N ARG A 251 -29.32 16.36 4.96
CA ARG A 251 -29.89 15.18 5.63
C ARG A 251 -28.88 14.04 5.69
N VAL A 252 -28.55 13.68 6.92
CA VAL A 252 -27.72 12.54 7.32
C VAL A 252 -28.49 11.27 7.02
N GLY A 253 -27.89 10.41 6.19
CA GLY A 253 -28.42 9.10 5.77
C GLY A 253 -27.32 8.35 5.03
N GLN A 254 -26.43 7.74 5.80
CA GLN A 254 -25.13 7.20 5.41
C GLN A 254 -25.24 5.86 4.68
N THR A 255 -25.79 5.80 3.47
CA THR A 255 -25.82 4.57 2.64
C THR A 255 -25.69 4.82 1.13
N CYS A 256 -25.00 5.87 0.70
CA CYS A 256 -25.07 6.34 -0.69
C CYS A 256 -24.34 5.45 -1.74
N CYS A 257 -23.55 4.43 -1.37
CA CYS A 257 -23.02 3.53 -2.40
C CYS A 257 -22.65 2.13 -1.88
N GLN A 258 -23.61 1.19 -1.91
CA GLN A 258 -23.30 -0.24 -1.76
C GLN A 258 -22.28 -0.73 -2.81
N ALA A 259 -22.17 -0.05 -3.96
CA ALA A 259 -21.16 -0.36 -4.99
C ALA A 259 -19.71 -0.09 -4.53
N CYS A 260 -19.46 0.91 -3.67
CA CYS A 260 -18.11 1.19 -3.14
C CYS A 260 -17.66 0.14 -2.10
N SER A 261 -18.59 -0.47 -1.37
CA SER A 261 -18.26 -1.42 -0.30
C SER A 261 -17.77 -2.78 -0.82
N VAL A 262 -18.21 -3.22 -2.01
CA VAL A 262 -17.86 -4.53 -2.57
C VAL A 262 -16.39 -4.60 -3.00
N VAL A 263 -15.84 -3.50 -3.53
CA VAL A 263 -14.44 -3.46 -4.00
C VAL A 263 -13.46 -3.32 -2.82
N LEU A 264 -13.79 -2.50 -1.82
CA LEU A 264 -12.92 -2.29 -0.65
C LEU A 264 -12.99 -3.44 0.38
N GLY A 265 -14.14 -4.12 0.49
CA GLY A 265 -14.29 -5.27 1.39
C GLY A 265 -13.42 -6.47 1.01
N ALA A 266 -13.07 -6.60 -0.28
CA ALA A 266 -12.14 -7.63 -0.76
C ALA A 266 -10.67 -7.37 -0.36
N LEU A 267 -10.29 -6.11 -0.13
CA LEU A 267 -8.91 -5.72 0.18
C LEU A 267 -8.66 -5.41 1.67
N ARG A 268 -9.68 -4.97 2.42
CA ARG A 268 -9.51 -4.51 3.82
C ARG A 268 -9.86 -5.54 4.90
N GLY A 269 -10.26 -6.76 4.53
CA GLY A 269 -10.98 -7.65 5.44
C GLY A 269 -10.49 -9.09 5.57
N ARG A 270 -9.20 -9.40 5.31
CA ARG A 270 -8.70 -10.76 5.55
C ARG A 270 -7.50 -10.74 6.47
N GLN A 271 -7.79 -10.92 7.76
CA GLN A 271 -6.80 -11.44 8.70
C GLN A 271 -6.22 -12.74 8.14
N PRO A 272 -4.91 -13.01 8.34
CA PRO A 272 -4.37 -14.33 8.07
C PRO A 272 -5.22 -15.35 8.83
N ARG A 273 -5.78 -16.33 8.11
CA ARG A 273 -6.33 -17.51 8.76
C ARG A 273 -5.15 -18.17 9.46
N SER A 274 -5.18 -18.21 10.80
CA SER A 274 -4.26 -19.02 11.58
C SER A 274 -4.28 -20.45 11.04
N MET A 275 -3.18 -20.86 10.42
CA MET A 275 -2.93 -22.27 10.13
C MET A 275 -2.67 -22.91 11.50
N LEU A 276 -3.72 -23.47 12.10
CA LEU A 276 -3.60 -24.37 13.24
C LEU A 276 -2.79 -25.59 12.76
N GLY A 277 -1.54 -25.67 13.22
CA GLY A 277 -0.63 -26.80 13.09
C GLY A 277 0.02 -27.05 14.44
#